data_AF-A0A0D6M624-F1
#
_entry.id   AF-A0A0D6M624-F1
#
_cell.length_a   1.000
_cell.length_b   1.000
_cell.length_c   1.000
_cell.angle_alpha   90.00
_cell.angle_beta   90.00
_cell.angle_gamma   90.00
#
_symmetry.space_group_name_H-M   'P 1'
#
loop_
_entity.id
_entity.type
_entity.pdbx_description
1 polymer ?
#
loop_
_entity_poly.entity_id
_entity_poly.type
_entity_poly.pdbx_seq_one_letter_code
_entity_poly.pdbx_strand_id
1 'polypeptide(L)'
;MTTPANAIFEVNWTRYFHSIAPDDVHDYFSSNPEIVIVEIDYMRRVADILQSTDPRIITNYVYLKYASIWVEEMGEQYENISQQRCFLSQLEALHGKKQREPRWKVCTKDIMLGEMQYAVGAMYVRKAFDQASKNVTLEIIDNLLEVFYEVVLKNDWMDTKTKA
;
A
#
# COMPACT_ATOMS: atom_id res chain seq x y z
N MET A 1 37.62 14.62 -1.53
CA MET A 1 36.47 13.73 -1.75
C MET A 1 35.39 14.14 -0.77
N THR A 2 34.58 15.09 -1.19
CA THR A 2 33.44 15.61 -0.41
C THR A 2 32.20 14.90 -0.92
N THR A 3 31.58 14.08 -0.07
CA THR A 3 30.19 13.63 -0.26
C THR A 3 29.32 14.85 -0.52
N PRO A 4 28.48 14.89 -1.57
CA PRO A 4 27.49 15.95 -1.67
C PRO A 4 26.46 15.68 -0.58
N ALA A 5 26.59 16.42 0.51
CA ALA A 5 25.49 16.61 1.44
C ALA A 5 24.34 17.23 0.64
N ASN A 6 23.15 16.65 0.77
CA ASN A 6 21.85 17.32 0.60
C ASN A 6 21.11 17.24 -0.75
N ALA A 7 21.18 16.13 -1.49
CA ALA A 7 20.29 15.93 -2.66
C ALA A 7 18.78 15.92 -2.31
N ILE A 8 18.39 15.45 -1.10
CA ILE A 8 16.97 15.43 -0.66
C ILE A 8 16.33 16.83 -0.66
N PHE A 9 17.13 17.88 -0.51
CA PHE A 9 16.67 19.24 -0.21
C PHE A 9 16.36 20.11 -1.43
N GLU A 10 16.53 19.60 -2.66
CA GLU A 10 16.18 20.36 -3.88
C GLU A 10 14.71 20.21 -4.29
N VAL A 11 14.01 19.19 -3.80
CA VAL A 11 12.55 19.08 -3.98
C VAL A 11 11.87 20.02 -3.00
N ASN A 12 11.01 20.91 -3.49
CA ASN A 12 10.19 21.77 -2.63
C ASN A 12 9.03 20.95 -2.04
N TRP A 13 9.33 20.24 -0.95
CA TRP A 13 8.41 19.36 -0.23
C TRP A 13 7.20 20.11 0.32
N THR A 14 7.39 21.33 0.84
CA THR A 14 6.29 22.18 1.34
C THR A 14 5.28 22.44 0.24
N ARG A 15 5.74 22.89 -0.94
CA ARG A 15 4.87 23.09 -2.12
C ARG A 15 4.18 21.79 -2.54
N TYR A 16 4.90 20.68 -2.54
CA TYR A 16 4.34 19.38 -2.88
C TYR A 16 3.20 18.99 -1.92
N PHE A 17 3.43 19.05 -0.61
CA PHE A 17 2.40 18.69 0.38
C PHE A 17 1.18 19.61 0.33
N HIS A 18 1.36 20.92 0.15
CA HIS A 18 0.21 21.83 -0.07
C HIS A 18 -0.59 21.51 -1.33
N SER A 19 0.03 20.92 -2.37
CA SER A 19 -0.66 20.58 -3.61
C SER A 19 -1.48 19.28 -3.56
N ILE A 20 -1.13 18.36 -2.66
CA ILE A 20 -1.77 17.03 -2.58
C ILE A 20 -2.64 16.85 -1.33
N ALA A 21 -2.37 17.61 -0.26
CA ALA A 21 -3.03 17.43 1.01
C ALA A 21 -4.25 18.33 1.16
N PRO A 22 -5.29 17.90 1.89
CA PRO A 22 -6.44 18.74 2.22
C PRO A 22 -6.04 20.02 2.96
N ASP A 23 -6.82 21.09 2.78
CA ASP A 23 -6.53 22.39 3.39
C ASP A 23 -6.43 22.32 4.93
N ASP A 24 -7.20 21.43 5.57
CA ASP A 24 -7.22 21.22 7.02
C ASP A 24 -5.85 20.90 7.65
N VAL A 25 -4.90 20.40 6.86
CA VAL A 25 -3.55 20.03 7.33
C VAL A 25 -2.46 20.99 6.87
N HIS A 26 -2.80 22.07 6.16
CA HIS A 26 -1.82 23.02 5.64
C HIS A 26 -1.12 23.82 6.75
N ASP A 27 -1.83 24.12 7.83
CA ASP A 27 -1.26 24.78 9.01
C ASP A 27 -0.15 23.92 9.64
N TYR A 28 -0.36 22.60 9.68
CA TYR A 28 0.64 21.65 10.19
C TYR A 28 1.92 21.68 9.33
N PHE A 29 1.81 21.61 8.00
CA PHE A 29 2.98 21.67 7.11
C PHE A 29 3.71 23.01 7.16
N SER A 30 2.99 24.10 7.44
CA SER A 30 3.58 25.44 7.60
C SER A 30 4.36 25.59 8.92
N SER A 31 4.07 24.75 9.92
CA SER A 31 4.65 24.81 11.27
C SER A 31 5.96 24.04 11.46
N ASN A 32 6.61 23.59 10.37
CA ASN A 32 7.80 22.73 10.35
C ASN A 32 7.59 21.39 11.09
N PRO A 33 6.77 20.49 10.52
CA PRO A 33 6.39 19.25 11.18
C PRO A 33 7.51 18.20 11.22
N GLU A 34 7.42 17.28 12.17
CA GLU A 34 8.23 16.07 12.17
C GLU A 34 7.66 15.05 11.17
N ILE A 35 8.51 14.51 10.29
CA ILE A 35 8.13 13.58 9.23
C ILE A 35 8.99 12.33 9.34
N VAL A 36 8.35 11.17 9.40
CA VAL A 36 9.03 9.87 9.39
C VAL A 36 9.34 9.47 7.96
N ILE A 37 10.63 9.34 7.64
CA ILE A 37 11.10 8.82 6.36
C ILE A 37 11.53 7.37 6.58
N VAL A 38 10.75 6.42 6.05
CA VAL A 38 11.00 4.98 6.23
C VAL A 38 12.31 4.55 5.56
N GLU A 39 12.57 5.01 4.34
CA GLU A 39 13.71 4.59 3.52
C GLU A 39 14.53 5.79 3.04
N ILE A 40 15.40 6.30 3.90
CA ILE A 40 16.16 7.53 3.63
C ILE A 40 17.09 7.39 2.42
N ASP A 41 17.71 6.23 2.23
CA ASP A 41 18.65 6.00 1.13
C ASP A 41 17.95 5.87 -0.22
N TYR A 42 16.72 5.34 -0.23
CA TYR A 42 15.89 5.38 -1.42
C TYR A 42 15.62 6.83 -1.84
N MET A 43 15.20 7.68 -0.90
CA MET A 43 14.91 9.08 -1.17
C MET A 43 16.12 9.86 -1.69
N ARG A 44 17.31 9.60 -1.15
CA ARG A 44 18.57 10.18 -1.66
C ARG A 44 18.83 9.80 -3.11
N ARG A 45 18.78 8.51 -3.43
CA ARG A 45 19.01 8.02 -4.80
C ARG A 45 17.97 8.54 -5.79
N VAL A 46 16.71 8.67 -5.37
CA VAL A 46 15.67 9.28 -6.20
C VAL A 46 16.02 10.74 -6.50
N ALA A 47 16.44 11.52 -5.51
CA ALA A 47 16.87 12.89 -5.74
C ALA A 47 18.05 12.97 -6.72
N ASP A 48 19.05 12.10 -6.59
CA ASP A 48 20.19 12.03 -7.51
C ASP A 48 19.74 11.71 -8.96
N ILE A 49 18.79 10.78 -9.12
CA ILE A 49 18.23 10.43 -10.44
C ILE A 49 17.45 11.61 -11.02
N LEU A 50 16.65 12.29 -10.21
CA LEU A 50 15.86 13.45 -10.66
C LEU A 50 16.76 14.61 -11.11
N GLN A 51 17.91 14.82 -10.46
CA GLN A 51 18.89 15.83 -10.87
C GLN A 51 19.65 15.44 -12.15
N SER A 52 20.02 14.17 -12.28
CA SER A 52 20.85 13.69 -13.40
C SER A 52 20.07 13.36 -14.67
N THR A 53 18.74 13.34 -14.61
CA THR A 53 17.87 12.94 -15.74
C THR A 53 17.20 14.14 -16.40
N ASP A 54 17.12 14.13 -17.73
CA ASP A 54 16.42 15.17 -18.50
C ASP A 54 14.94 15.29 -18.06
N PRO A 55 14.42 16.51 -17.79
CA PRO A 55 13.04 16.74 -17.39
C PRO A 55 12.00 16.13 -18.33
N ARG A 56 12.28 16.03 -19.63
CA ARG A 56 11.41 15.37 -20.62
C ARG A 56 11.28 13.88 -20.37
N ILE A 57 12.37 13.21 -19.98
CA ILE A 57 12.34 11.78 -19.67
C ILE A 57 11.51 11.54 -18.41
N ILE A 58 11.72 12.35 -17.37
CA ILE A 58 10.95 12.28 -16.12
C ILE A 58 9.46 12.51 -16.41
N THR A 59 9.13 13.54 -17.19
CA THR A 59 7.75 13.87 -17.56
C THR A 59 7.09 12.72 -18.33
N ASN A 60 7.76 12.17 -19.34
CA ASN A 60 7.26 11.03 -20.12
C ASN A 60 7.03 9.80 -19.23
N TYR A 61 7.94 9.53 -18.29
CA TYR A 61 7.79 8.43 -17.34
C TYR A 61 6.56 8.61 -16.45
N VAL A 62 6.35 9.82 -15.90
CA VAL A 62 5.18 10.13 -15.05
C VAL A 62 3.88 9.98 -15.85
N TYR A 63 3.81 10.51 -17.07
CA TYR A 63 2.63 10.34 -17.94
C TYR A 63 2.36 8.86 -18.25
N LEU A 64 3.40 8.08 -18.55
CA LEU A 64 3.25 6.65 -18.81
C LEU A 64 2.75 5.91 -17.57
N LYS A 65 3.27 6.22 -16.39
CA LYS A 65 2.82 5.65 -15.12
C LYS A 65 1.37 6.01 -14.83
N TYR A 66 1.00 7.29 -14.99
CA TYR A 66 -0.36 7.75 -14.82
C TYR A 66 -1.32 7.02 -15.78
N ALA A 67 -1.00 6.97 -17.07
CA ALA A 67 -1.82 6.26 -18.05
C ALA A 67 -1.95 4.76 -17.73
N SER A 68 -0.90 4.15 -17.19
CA SER A 68 -0.89 2.73 -16.82
C SER A 68 -1.83 2.42 -15.64
N ILE A 69 -2.04 3.36 -14.71
CA ILE A 69 -2.98 3.19 -13.58
C ILE A 69 -4.43 3.11 -14.09
N TRP A 70 -4.76 3.91 -15.10
CA TRP A 70 -6.13 3.99 -15.64
C TRP A 70 -6.43 2.97 -16.74
N VAL A 71 -5.46 2.15 -17.13
CA VAL A 71 -5.58 1.28 -18.32
C VAL A 71 -6.73 0.27 -18.20
N GLU A 72 -7.10 -0.12 -16.98
CA GLU A 72 -8.21 -1.03 -16.72
C GLU A 72 -9.60 -0.37 -16.84
N GLU A 73 -9.64 0.97 -16.78
CA GLU A 73 -10.88 1.76 -16.86
C GLU A 73 -11.13 2.35 -18.26
N MET A 74 -10.15 2.23 -19.18
CA MET A 74 -10.21 2.82 -20.52
C MET A 74 -10.98 1.97 -21.55
N GLY A 75 -11.48 0.79 -21.14
CA GLY A 75 -12.29 -0.10 -21.96
C GLY A 75 -11.51 -1.25 -22.60
N GLU A 76 -12.25 -2.18 -23.21
CA GLU A 76 -11.76 -3.51 -23.62
C GLU A 76 -10.51 -3.46 -24.51
N GLN A 77 -10.41 -2.49 -25.41
CA GLN A 77 -9.27 -2.38 -26.32
C GLN A 77 -7.96 -2.10 -25.58
N TYR A 78 -7.98 -1.22 -24.57
CA TYR A 78 -6.82 -0.86 -23.76
C TYR A 78 -6.52 -1.94 -22.71
N GLU A 79 -7.56 -2.54 -22.14
CA GLU A 79 -7.46 -3.71 -21.28
C GLU A 79 -6.72 -4.85 -22.01
N ASN A 80 -7.07 -5.14 -23.27
CA ASN A 80 -6.42 -6.19 -24.08
C ASN A 80 -4.96 -5.89 -24.38
N ILE A 81 -4.60 -4.63 -24.64
CA ILE A 81 -3.21 -4.21 -24.88
C ILE A 81 -2.38 -4.34 -23.59
N SER A 82 -2.89 -3.88 -22.46
CA SER A 82 -2.22 -4.04 -21.16
C SER A 82 -1.99 -5.50 -20.80
N GLN A 83 -3.03 -6.32 -21.03
CA GLN A 83 -2.98 -7.77 -20.82
C GLN A 83 -1.92 -8.43 -21.68
N GLN A 84 -1.89 -8.17 -23.00
CA GLN A 84 -0.91 -8.79 -23.90
C GLN A 84 0.54 -8.36 -23.63
N ARG A 85 0.77 -7.12 -23.18
CA ARG A 85 2.11 -6.52 -23.18
C ARG A 85 2.86 -6.63 -21.85
N CYS A 86 2.18 -6.60 -20.72
CA CYS A 86 2.82 -6.58 -19.40
C CYS A 86 2.18 -7.50 -18.37
N PHE A 87 0.85 -7.55 -18.32
CA PHE A 87 0.18 -8.24 -17.22
C PHE A 87 0.13 -9.77 -17.42
N LEU A 88 -0.18 -10.28 -18.62
CA LEU A 88 -0.21 -11.72 -18.87
C LEU A 88 1.18 -12.35 -18.93
N SER A 89 2.19 -11.67 -19.48
CA SER A 89 3.56 -12.21 -19.49
C SER A 89 4.12 -12.35 -18.07
N GLN A 90 3.81 -11.41 -17.19
CA GLN A 90 4.21 -11.46 -15.78
C GLN A 90 3.35 -12.45 -14.98
N LEU A 91 2.03 -12.51 -15.20
CA LEU A 91 1.15 -13.50 -14.56
C LEU A 91 1.40 -14.94 -15.01
N GLU A 92 1.75 -15.17 -16.27
CA GLU A 92 2.10 -16.50 -16.77
C GLU A 92 3.47 -16.90 -16.23
N ALA A 93 4.47 -16.01 -16.29
CA ALA A 93 5.81 -16.30 -15.80
C ALA A 93 5.87 -16.49 -14.27
N LEU A 94 5.10 -15.72 -13.49
CA LEU A 94 5.13 -15.79 -12.02
C LEU A 94 4.06 -16.73 -11.45
N HIS A 95 2.87 -16.78 -12.04
CA HIS A 95 1.70 -17.46 -11.45
C HIS A 95 1.11 -18.55 -12.35
N GLY A 96 1.65 -18.79 -13.55
CA GLY A 96 1.15 -19.81 -14.50
C GLY A 96 -0.28 -19.54 -15.00
N LYS A 97 -0.83 -18.34 -14.78
CA LYS A 97 -2.20 -17.99 -15.17
C LYS A 97 -2.24 -17.56 -16.63
N LYS A 98 -2.95 -18.34 -17.46
CA LYS A 98 -3.11 -18.08 -18.91
C LYS A 98 -4.31 -17.20 -19.27
N GLN A 99 -5.23 -16.97 -18.33
CA GLN A 99 -6.45 -16.18 -18.57
C GLN A 99 -6.74 -15.24 -17.40
N ARG A 100 -7.35 -14.10 -17.73
CA ARG A 100 -7.81 -13.11 -16.73
C ARG A 100 -9.00 -13.65 -15.96
N GLU A 101 -9.12 -13.22 -14.72
CA GLU A 101 -10.30 -13.49 -13.90
C GLU A 101 -11.54 -12.79 -14.50
N PRO A 102 -12.75 -13.39 -14.40
CA PRO A 102 -13.98 -12.76 -14.87
C PRO A 102 -14.18 -11.36 -14.28
N ARG A 103 -14.67 -10.41 -15.11
CA ARG A 103 -14.83 -8.99 -14.73
C ARG A 103 -15.60 -8.80 -13.42
N TRP A 104 -16.66 -9.57 -13.18
CA TRP A 104 -17.43 -9.48 -11.94
C TRP A 104 -16.59 -9.77 -10.69
N LYS A 105 -15.60 -10.69 -10.77
CA LYS A 105 -14.71 -11.01 -9.65
C LYS A 105 -13.75 -9.86 -9.37
N VAL A 106 -13.20 -9.27 -10.42
CA VAL A 106 -12.34 -8.08 -10.34
C VAL A 106 -13.10 -6.94 -9.68
N CYS A 107 -14.26 -6.54 -10.23
CA CYS A 107 -15.08 -5.47 -9.65
C CYS A 107 -15.51 -5.74 -8.21
N THR A 108 -15.87 -6.99 -7.89
CA THR A 108 -16.25 -7.35 -6.51
C THR A 108 -15.06 -7.20 -5.57
N LYS A 109 -13.88 -7.67 -5.99
CA LYS A 109 -12.64 -7.56 -5.22
C LYS A 109 -12.23 -6.11 -4.99
N ASP A 110 -12.30 -5.26 -6.02
CA ASP A 110 -11.89 -3.86 -5.93
C ASP A 110 -12.77 -3.08 -4.95
N ILE A 111 -14.09 -3.30 -5.00
CA ILE A 111 -15.03 -2.68 -4.04
C ILE A 111 -14.81 -3.23 -2.63
N MET A 112 -14.55 -4.53 -2.50
CA MET A 112 -14.30 -5.19 -1.20
C MET A 112 -13.00 -4.73 -0.53
N LEU A 113 -11.94 -4.44 -1.30
CA LEU A 113 -10.61 -4.17 -0.76
C LEU A 113 -10.23 -2.68 -0.77
N GLY A 114 -10.68 -1.92 -1.78
CA GLY A 114 -10.20 -0.56 -2.01
C GLY A 114 -11.16 0.54 -1.54
N GLU A 115 -12.44 0.41 -1.87
CA GLU A 115 -13.37 1.55 -1.79
C GLU A 115 -14.36 1.45 -0.64
N MET A 116 -15.03 0.29 -0.49
CA MET A 116 -16.21 0.16 0.37
C MET A 116 -16.16 -1.10 1.25
N GLN A 117 -14.97 -1.43 1.76
CA GLN A 117 -14.73 -2.62 2.58
C GLN A 117 -15.75 -2.82 3.71
N TYR A 118 -16.10 -1.74 4.42
CA TYR A 118 -17.03 -1.82 5.56
C TYR A 118 -18.48 -2.02 5.12
N ALA A 119 -18.90 -1.39 4.01
CA ALA A 119 -20.26 -1.55 3.50
C ALA A 119 -20.48 -2.98 3.01
N VAL A 120 -19.54 -3.51 2.21
CA VAL A 120 -19.61 -4.89 1.71
C VAL A 120 -19.47 -5.90 2.85
N GLY A 121 -18.58 -5.63 3.81
CA GLY A 121 -18.44 -6.44 5.03
C GLY A 121 -19.74 -6.50 5.85
N ALA A 122 -20.42 -5.37 6.04
CA ALA A 122 -21.69 -5.32 6.74
C ALA A 122 -22.80 -6.10 5.99
N MET A 123 -22.83 -6.02 4.65
CA MET A 123 -23.74 -6.83 3.83
C MET A 123 -23.45 -8.33 3.99
N TYR A 124 -22.18 -8.73 3.97
CA TYR A 124 -21.76 -10.10 4.16
C TYR A 124 -22.18 -10.63 5.54
N VAL A 125 -21.89 -9.88 6.60
CA VAL A 125 -22.23 -10.27 7.97
C VAL A 125 -23.74 -10.48 8.13
N ARG A 126 -24.55 -9.55 7.60
CA ARG A 126 -26.01 -9.66 7.68
C ARG A 126 -26.60 -10.86 6.93
N LYS A 127 -25.94 -11.33 5.87
CA LYS A 127 -26.49 -12.35 4.97
C LYS A 127 -25.91 -13.76 5.18
N ALA A 128 -24.62 -13.84 5.49
CA ALA A 128 -23.86 -15.09 5.38
C ALA A 128 -23.08 -15.45 6.65
N PHE A 129 -22.96 -14.54 7.63
CA PHE A 129 -22.17 -14.80 8.83
C PHE A 129 -23.07 -15.25 9.98
N ASP A 130 -22.69 -16.36 10.60
CA ASP A 130 -23.39 -16.92 11.75
C ASP A 130 -22.87 -16.34 13.07
N GLN A 131 -23.79 -15.91 13.91
CA GLN A 131 -23.47 -15.31 15.20
C GLN A 131 -22.93 -16.34 16.21
N ALA A 132 -23.33 -17.62 16.11
CA ALA A 132 -22.78 -18.65 16.99
C ALA A 132 -21.28 -18.90 16.70
N SER A 133 -20.90 -18.89 15.42
CA SER A 133 -19.51 -18.95 14.99
C SER A 133 -18.65 -17.83 15.58
N LYS A 134 -19.21 -16.62 15.76
CA LYS A 134 -18.50 -15.52 16.44
C LYS A 134 -18.18 -15.87 17.90
N ASN A 135 -19.15 -16.38 18.65
CA ASN A 135 -18.96 -16.69 20.06
C ASN A 135 -17.91 -17.78 20.27
N VAL A 136 -17.95 -18.84 19.45
CA VAL A 136 -16.94 -19.91 19.49
C VAL A 136 -15.55 -19.36 19.14
N THR A 137 -15.46 -18.48 18.15
CA THR A 137 -14.16 -17.87 17.78
C THR A 137 -13.61 -17.00 18.91
N LEU A 138 -14.47 -16.26 19.62
CA LEU A 138 -14.04 -15.45 20.76
C LEU A 138 -13.49 -16.31 21.90
N GLU A 139 -14.14 -17.43 22.21
CA GLU A 139 -13.63 -18.39 23.21
C GLU A 139 -12.26 -18.97 22.81
N ILE A 140 -12.07 -19.29 21.52
CA ILE A 140 -10.77 -19.74 21.02
C ILE A 140 -9.71 -18.65 21.18
N ILE A 141 -10.04 -17.39 20.88
CA ILE A 141 -9.11 -16.26 21.05
C ILE A 141 -8.72 -16.09 22.52
N ASP A 142 -9.69 -16.14 23.43
CA ASP A 142 -9.43 -16.01 24.86
C ASP A 142 -8.51 -17.13 25.36
N ASN A 143 -8.78 -18.38 24.96
CA ASN A 143 -7.92 -19.53 25.28
C ASN A 143 -6.50 -19.38 24.71
N LEU A 144 -6.37 -18.89 23.47
CA LEU A 144 -5.06 -18.65 22.84
C LEU A 144 -4.28 -17.56 23.55
N LEU A 145 -4.94 -16.48 23.98
CA LEU A 145 -4.32 -15.40 24.74
C LEU A 145 -3.84 -15.90 26.10
N GLU A 146 -4.64 -16.70 26.82
CA GLU A 146 -4.25 -17.30 28.09
C GLU A 146 -2.98 -18.17 27.94
N VAL A 147 -2.97 -19.08 26.97
CA VAL A 147 -1.80 -19.93 26.71
C VAL A 147 -0.60 -19.08 26.28
N PHE A 148 -0.79 -18.03 25.50
CA PHE A 148 0.28 -17.12 25.12
C PHE A 148 0.91 -16.44 26.36
N TYR A 149 0.10 -15.94 27.29
CA TYR A 149 0.60 -15.37 28.55
C TYR A 149 1.41 -16.40 29.35
N GLU A 150 0.94 -17.64 29.45
CA GLU A 150 1.70 -18.68 30.14
C GLU A 150 3.07 -18.92 29.51
N VAL A 151 3.13 -18.98 28.18
CA VAL A 151 4.38 -19.17 27.42
C VAL A 151 5.32 -17.99 27.62
N VAL A 152 4.79 -16.76 27.64
CA VAL A 152 5.55 -15.53 27.90
C VAL A 152 6.12 -15.50 29.33
N LEU A 153 5.38 -15.99 30.32
CA LEU A 153 5.87 -16.03 31.70
C LEU A 153 6.88 -17.15 31.93
N LYS A 154 6.67 -18.32 31.33
CA LYS A 154 7.47 -19.54 31.55
C LYS A 154 8.77 -19.60 30.76
N ASN A 155 8.93 -18.85 29.67
CA ASN A 155 10.19 -18.88 28.91
C ASN A 155 11.36 -18.39 29.75
N ASP A 156 12.57 -18.80 29.40
CA ASP A 156 13.81 -18.49 30.09
C ASP A 156 14.63 -17.37 29.42
N TRP A 157 14.32 -17.03 28.18
CA TRP A 157 15.10 -16.09 27.37
C TRP A 157 14.70 -14.62 27.55
N MET A 158 13.51 -14.30 28.07
CA MET A 158 13.11 -12.93 28.41
C MET A 158 13.36 -12.60 29.89
N ASP A 159 13.82 -11.39 30.15
CA ASP A 159 13.98 -10.85 31.50
C ASP A 159 12.62 -10.48 32.12
N THR A 160 12.60 -10.39 33.45
CA THR A 160 11.36 -10.14 34.22
C THR A 160 10.71 -8.79 33.90
N LYS A 161 11.49 -7.79 33.48
CA LYS A 161 10.96 -6.47 33.10
C LYS A 161 10.27 -6.50 31.75
N THR A 162 10.75 -7.29 30.79
CA THR A 162 10.11 -7.44 29.46
C THR A 162 8.87 -8.34 29.51
N LYS A 163 8.78 -9.26 30.48
CA LYS A 163 7.63 -10.15 30.69
C LYS A 163 6.44 -9.50 31.43
N ALA A 164 6.71 -8.46 32.23
CA ALA A 164 5.70 -7.76 33.04
C ALA A 164 4.92 -6.75 32.20
#